data_AF-A0A3B8NN03-F1
#
_entry.id   AF-A0A3B8NN03-F1
#
_cell.length_a   1.000
_cell.length_b   1.000
_cell.length_c   1.000
_cell.angle_alpha   90.00
_cell.angle_beta   90.00
_cell.angle_gamma   90.00
#
_symmetry.space_group_name_H-M   'P 1'
#
loop_
_entity.id
_entity.type
_entity.pdbx_description
1 polymer ?
#
loop_
_entity_poly.entity_id
_entity_poly.type
_entity_poly.pdbx_seq_one_letter_code
_entity_poly.pdbx_strand_id
1 'polypeptide(L)' 'PRGSGMVCLNGAAARLAQPGDILIILSYIHLPEERARDYQPRIVFVDEKNRIISSEVLVND' A
#
# COMPACT_ATOMS: atom_id res chain seq x y z
N PRO A 1 -3.48 -12.02 11.53
CA PRO A 1 -4.11 -13.18 10.88
C PRO A 1 -4.70 -12.77 9.53
N ARG A 2 -4.92 -13.70 8.58
CA ARG A 2 -5.57 -13.34 7.31
C ARG A 2 -6.98 -12.76 7.61
N GLY A 3 -7.31 -11.64 6.97
CA GLY A 3 -8.60 -10.96 7.14
C GLY A 3 -8.73 -10.09 8.40
N SER A 4 -7.68 -9.95 9.22
CA SER A 4 -7.78 -9.20 10.48
C SER A 4 -7.73 -7.68 10.33
N GLY A 5 -7.37 -7.14 9.15
CA GLY A 5 -7.17 -5.69 8.96
C GLY A 5 -6.03 -5.09 9.80
N MET A 6 -5.11 -5.92 10.28
CA MET A 6 -4.08 -5.47 11.22
C MET A 6 -2.91 -4.82 10.45
N VAL A 7 -2.64 -3.55 10.77
CA VAL A 7 -1.42 -2.83 10.39
C VAL A 7 -0.64 -2.57 11.67
N CYS A 8 0.62 -3.00 11.72
CA CYS A 8 1.43 -2.89 12.93
C CYS A 8 2.85 -2.44 12.58
N LEU A 9 3.23 -1.26 13.07
CA LEU A 9 4.61 -0.79 13.03
C LEU A 9 5.33 -1.29 14.28
N ASN A 10 6.44 -2.00 14.08
CA ASN A 10 7.19 -2.63 15.16
C ASN A 10 8.56 -1.98 15.34
N GLY A 11 9.13 -2.12 16.54
CA GLY A 11 10.49 -1.67 16.84
C GLY A 11 10.67 -0.15 16.64
N ALA A 12 11.75 0.25 15.97
CA ALA A 12 12.06 1.66 15.74
C ALA A 12 10.96 2.41 14.94
N ALA A 13 10.26 1.72 14.04
CA ALA A 13 9.19 2.32 13.24
C ALA A 13 7.97 2.74 14.10
N ALA A 14 7.74 2.08 15.25
CA ALA A 14 6.65 2.44 16.17
C ALA A 14 6.81 3.85 16.78
N ARG A 15 7.98 4.48 16.63
CA ARG A 15 8.22 5.86 17.06
C ARG A 15 7.74 6.90 16.04
N LEU A 16 7.35 6.46 14.85
CA LEU A 16 7.04 7.33 13.72
C LEU A 16 5.55 7.47 13.42
N ALA A 17 4.71 6.61 14.01
CA ALA A 17 3.25 6.71 13.91
C ALA A 17 2.58 6.06 15.14
N GLN A 18 1.32 6.40 15.39
CA GLN A 18 0.51 5.91 16.48
C GLN A 18 -0.75 5.18 15.96
N PRO A 19 -1.38 4.29 16.76
CA PRO A 19 -2.69 3.75 16.41
C PRO A 19 -3.71 4.86 16.14
N GLY A 20 -4.33 4.82 14.96
CA GLY A 20 -5.28 5.85 14.49
C GLY A 20 -4.73 6.74 13.37
N ASP A 21 -3.41 6.77 13.17
CA ASP A 21 -2.82 7.49 12.03
C ASP A 21 -3.19 6.81 10.70
N ILE A 22 -3.39 7.63 9.66
CA ILE A 22 -3.59 7.16 8.29
C ILE A 22 -2.22 6.95 7.63
N LEU A 23 -1.99 5.75 7.11
CA LEU A 23 -0.73 5.37 6.47
C LEU A 23 -0.92 5.10 4.97
N ILE A 24 0.11 5.42 4.18
CA ILE A 24 0.25 4.95 2.80
C ILE A 24 1.41 3.94 2.78
N ILE A 25 1.14 2.71 2.34
CA ILE A 25 2.14 1.63 2.27
C ILE A 25 2.54 1.45 0.80
N LEU A 26 3.83 1.60 0.51
CA LEU A 26 4.39 1.51 -0.85
C LEU A 26 5.39 0.35 -0.95
N SER A 27 5.40 -0.31 -2.09
CA SER A 27 6.47 -1.21 -2.51
C SER A 27 7.02 -0.75 -3.86
N TYR A 28 8.31 -0.95 -4.05
CA TYR A 28 9.02 -0.50 -5.25
C TYR A 28 9.69 -1.68 -5.92
N ILE A 29 9.81 -1.58 -7.24
CA ILE A 29 10.58 -2.52 -8.07
C ILE A 29 11.51 -1.71 -8.97
N HIS A 30 12.63 -2.32 -9.34
CA HIS A 30 13.48 -1.78 -10.40
C HIS A 30 12.97 -2.28 -11.74
N LEU A 31 12.84 -1.36 -12.69
CA LEU A 31 12.45 -1.64 -14.06
C LEU A 31 13.45 -0.98 -15.01
N PRO A 32 13.72 -1.61 -16.16
CA PRO A 32 14.32 -0.92 -17.30
C PRO A 32 13.47 0.31 -17.67
N GLU A 33 14.12 1.38 -18.11
CA GLU A 33 13.46 2.67 -18.40
C GLU A 33 12.34 2.52 -19.42
N GLU A 34 12.54 1.67 -20.43
CA GLU A 34 11.55 1.40 -21.46
C GLU A 34 10.27 0.74 -20.92
N ARG A 35 10.33 0.05 -19.78
CA ARG A 35 9.16 -0.58 -19.13
C ARG A 35 8.56 0.28 -18.03
N ALA A 36 9.29 1.26 -17.53
CA ALA A 36 8.84 2.08 -16.40
C ALA A 36 7.66 2.97 -16.79
N ARG A 37 7.63 3.48 -18.04
CA ARG A 37 6.55 4.34 -18.54
C ARG A 37 5.21 3.63 -18.68
N ASP A 38 5.25 2.33 -19.00
CA ASP A 38 4.06 1.51 -19.20
C ASP A 38 3.70 0.65 -17.99
N TYR A 39 4.46 0.78 -16.89
CA TYR A 39 4.21 0.00 -15.70
C TYR A 39 2.92 0.47 -15.02
N GLN A 40 2.01 -0.47 -14.83
CA GLN A 40 0.72 -0.24 -14.19
C GLN A 40 0.76 -0.78 -12.76
N PRO A 41 0.97 0.08 -11.74
CA PRO A 41 1.03 -0.38 -10.37
C PRO A 41 -0.34 -0.86 -9.91
N ARG A 42 -0.34 -1.86 -9.03
CA ARG A 42 -1.55 -2.27 -8.33
C ARG A 42 -1.81 -1.34 -7.16
N ILE A 43 -2.99 -0.75 -7.12
CA ILE A 43 -3.48 0.04 -5.99
C ILE A 43 -4.54 -0.76 -5.24
N VAL A 44 -4.51 -0.66 -3.91
CA VAL A 44 -5.50 -1.26 -3.03
C VAL A 44 -6.06 -0.17 -2.13
N PHE A 45 -7.35 0.10 -2.26
CA PHE A 45 -8.09 1.00 -1.37
C PHE A 45 -8.73 0.19 -0.25
N VAL A 46 -8.71 0.73 0.96
CA VAL A 46 -9.26 0.09 2.16
C VAL A 46 -10.20 1.01 2.91
N ASP A 47 -11.08 0.42 3.71
CA ASP A 47 -11.97 1.13 4.64
C ASP A 47 -11.28 1.49 5.96
N GLU A 48 -12.02 2.11 6.89
CA GLU A 48 -11.53 2.51 8.22
C GLU A 48 -11.14 1.33 9.12
N LYS A 49 -11.47 0.10 8.72
CA LYS A 49 -11.11 -1.15 9.39
C LYS A 49 -10.04 -1.93 8.60
N ASN A 50 -9.37 -1.26 7.65
CA ASN A 50 -8.35 -1.83 6.77
C ASN A 50 -8.86 -3.03 5.94
N ARG A 51 -10.15 -3.08 5.62
CA ARG A 51 -10.72 -4.09 4.71
C ARG A 51 -10.69 -3.53 3.30
N ILE A 52 -10.38 -4.40 2.33
CA ILE A 52 -10.28 -4.01 0.93
C ILE A 52 -11.64 -3.55 0.40
N ILE A 53 -11.70 -2.32 -0.11
CA ILE A 53 -12.84 -1.77 -0.85
C ILE A 53 -12.67 -2.10 -2.33
N SER A 54 -11.50 -1.81 -2.89
CA SER A 54 -11.16 -2.12 -4.28
C SER A 54 -9.68 -2.46 -4.45
N SER A 55 -9.39 -3.22 -5.50
CA SER A 55 -8.02 -3.46 -5.97
C SER A 55 -8.00 -3.25 -7.47
N GLU A 56 -7.26 -2.23 -7.88
CA GLU A 56 -7.26 -1.71 -9.25
C GLU A 56 -5.84 -1.72 -9.80
N VAL A 57 -5.74 -1.81 -11.12
CA VAL A 57 -4.48 -1.65 -11.86
C VAL A 57 -4.54 -0.28 -12.51
N LEU A 58 -3.63 0.61 -12.14
CA LEU A 58 -3.58 1.96 -12.71
C LEU A 58 -3.17 1.88 -14.18
N VAL A 59 -4.11 2.15 -15.07
CA VAL A 59 -3.86 2.36 -16.50
C VAL A 59 -3.46 3.81 -16.72
N ASN A 60 -2.38 4.04 -17.49
CA ASN A 60 -2.03 5.38 -17.97
C ASN A 60 -2.92 5.68 -19.19
N ASP A 61 -3.65 6.81 -19.16
CA ASP A 61 -4.41 7.35 -20.28
C ASP A 61 -3.50 7.91 -21.39
#